data_AF-A0A1X1BCD4-F1
#
_entry.id   AF-A0A1X1BCD4-F1
#
_cell.length_a   1.000
_cell.length_b   1.000
_cell.length_c   1.000
_cell.angle_alpha   90.00
_cell.angle_beta   90.00
_cell.angle_gamma   90.00
#
_symmetry.space_group_name_H-M   'P 1'
#
loop_
_entity.id
_entity.type
_entity.pdbx_description
1 polymer ?
#
loop_
_entity_poly.entity_id
_entity_poly.type
_entity_poly.pdbx_seq_one_letter_code
_entity_poly.pdbx_strand_id
1 'polypeptide(L)'
;MTTTAETHAALTAAEEHVELCTRRLSVVMTECVDAVASQLTDRLDALAKVVVIAEPAITLNLGTSGVEQLRRELAGVAHREGTHLRSAVGDLDWNEEHEANIARTMGKYLSDRIIPDVKRILTLAGYTSAVHLRESTPDYNEVIYAGKTLLIFERDYPPLGDAFSELFRAEHTSWRARQAHELACVEEVWDASTPANR
;
A
#
# COMPACT_ATOMS: atom_id res chain seq x y z
N MET A 1 41.34 -18.09 -4.67
CA MET A 1 40.14 -18.92 -4.87
C MET A 1 39.33 -18.79 -3.61
N THR A 2 38.06 -18.40 -3.72
CA THR A 2 37.12 -18.39 -2.60
C THR A 2 36.78 -19.83 -2.26
N THR A 3 36.80 -20.21 -0.98
CA THR A 3 36.53 -21.58 -0.55
C THR A 3 35.02 -21.85 -0.45
N THR A 4 34.62 -23.12 -0.49
CA THR A 4 33.24 -23.55 -0.24
C THR A 4 32.73 -23.07 1.12
N ALA A 5 33.60 -23.05 2.15
CA ALA A 5 33.25 -22.51 3.46
C ALA A 5 32.98 -21.00 3.45
N GLU A 6 33.79 -20.23 2.70
CA GLU A 6 33.59 -18.78 2.55
C GLU A 6 32.31 -18.46 1.76
N THR A 7 32.03 -19.19 0.68
CA THR A 7 30.80 -18.99 -0.10
C THR A 7 29.55 -19.45 0.64
N HIS A 8 29.64 -20.50 1.46
CA HIS A 8 28.56 -20.93 2.35
C HIS A 8 28.23 -19.87 3.40
N ALA A 9 29.25 -19.32 4.06
CA ALA A 9 29.04 -18.24 5.04
C ALA A 9 28.42 -16.98 4.40
N ALA A 10 28.83 -16.64 3.18
CA ALA A 10 28.24 -15.54 2.42
C ALA A 10 26.77 -15.79 2.03
N LEU A 11 26.42 -17.03 1.67
CA LEU A 11 25.03 -17.42 1.40
C LEU A 11 24.17 -17.28 2.66
N THR A 12 24.61 -17.84 3.79
CA THR A 12 23.89 -17.76 5.07
C THR A 12 23.63 -16.30 5.46
N ALA A 13 24.66 -15.44 5.40
CA ALA A 13 24.51 -14.02 5.72
C ALA A 13 23.53 -13.30 4.77
N ALA A 14 23.51 -13.67 3.49
CA ALA A 14 22.58 -13.09 2.52
C ALA A 14 21.13 -13.54 2.75
N GLU A 15 20.92 -14.80 3.13
CA GLU A 15 19.59 -15.34 3.49
C GLU A 15 19.05 -14.72 4.78
N GLU A 16 19.90 -14.55 5.80
CA GLU A 16 19.54 -13.82 7.03
C GLU A 16 19.14 -12.36 6.75
N HIS A 17 19.83 -11.71 5.80
CA HIS A 17 19.49 -10.34 5.39
C HIS A 17 18.12 -10.27 4.69
N VAL A 18 17.77 -11.25 3.85
CA VAL A 18 16.42 -11.35 3.25
C VAL A 18 15.34 -11.47 4.33
N GLU A 19 15.56 -12.31 5.36
CA GLU A 19 14.63 -12.44 6.48
C GLU A 19 14.46 -11.11 7.24
N LEU A 20 15.56 -10.39 7.48
CA LEU A 20 15.53 -9.07 8.11
C LEU A 20 14.72 -8.06 7.29
N CYS A 21 14.97 -7.95 5.98
CA CYS A 21 14.24 -7.05 5.10
C CYS A 21 12.76 -7.40 5.01
N THR A 22 12.42 -8.70 5.00
CA THR A 22 11.02 -9.17 4.98
C THR A 22 10.26 -8.77 6.24
N ARG A 23 10.89 -8.93 7.42
CA ARG A 23 10.29 -8.47 8.69
C ARG A 23 10.11 -6.96 8.71
N ARG A 24 11.11 -6.21 8.25
CA ARG A 24 11.04 -4.75 8.17
C ARG A 24 9.92 -4.29 7.23
N LEU A 25 9.80 -4.90 6.06
CA LEU A 25 8.72 -4.61 5.12
C LEU A 25 7.35 -4.83 5.78
N SER A 26 7.18 -5.93 6.51
CA SER A 26 5.93 -6.23 7.23
C SER A 26 5.54 -5.16 8.26
N VAL A 27 6.54 -4.64 9.00
CA VAL A 27 6.33 -3.53 9.94
C VAL A 27 5.90 -2.27 9.19
N VAL A 28 6.62 -1.90 8.13
CA VAL A 28 6.34 -0.67 7.37
C VAL A 28 4.99 -0.74 6.65
N MET A 29 4.58 -1.90 6.12
CA MET A 29 3.24 -2.10 5.57
C MET A 29 2.15 -1.81 6.62
N THR A 30 2.35 -2.32 7.84
CA THR A 30 1.42 -2.09 8.97
C THR A 30 1.37 -0.62 9.34
N GLU A 31 2.52 0.04 9.50
CA GLU A 31 2.59 1.48 9.81
C GLU A 31 1.93 2.35 8.73
N CYS A 32 2.13 2.00 7.46
CA CYS A 32 1.52 2.70 6.33
C CYS A 32 -0.02 2.59 6.36
N VAL A 33 -0.53 1.37 6.53
CA VAL A 33 -1.96 1.11 6.66
C VAL A 33 -2.55 1.82 7.88
N ASP A 34 -1.85 1.79 9.01
CA ASP A 34 -2.26 2.44 10.24
C ASP A 34 -2.35 3.96 10.09
N ALA A 35 -1.36 4.56 9.41
CA ALA A 35 -1.35 5.98 9.09
C ALA A 35 -2.54 6.37 8.21
N VAL A 36 -2.78 5.63 7.12
CA VAL A 36 -3.92 5.88 6.22
C VAL A 36 -5.24 5.73 6.99
N ALA A 37 -5.42 4.63 7.72
CA ALA A 37 -6.63 4.37 8.51
C ALA A 37 -6.91 5.46 9.53
N SER A 38 -5.88 5.99 10.20
CA SER A 38 -6.03 7.06 11.20
C SER A 38 -6.50 8.40 10.60
N GLN A 39 -6.20 8.64 9.33
CA GLN A 39 -6.54 9.88 8.63
C GLN A 39 -7.86 9.80 7.86
N LEU A 40 -8.50 8.63 7.78
CA LEU A 40 -9.72 8.46 6.97
C LEU A 40 -10.83 9.42 7.39
N THR A 41 -11.06 9.64 8.68
CA THR A 41 -12.14 10.52 9.14
C THR A 41 -11.99 11.93 8.59
N ASP A 42 -10.81 12.52 8.72
CA ASP A 42 -10.54 13.88 8.24
C ASP A 42 -10.58 13.95 6.70
N ARG A 43 -10.10 12.90 6.03
CA ARG A 43 -10.14 12.81 4.56
C ARG A 43 -11.57 12.71 4.03
N LEU A 44 -12.44 11.96 4.70
CA LEU A 44 -13.87 11.87 4.33
C LEU A 44 -14.62 13.16 4.63
N ASP A 45 -14.33 13.87 5.72
CA ASP A 45 -14.91 15.20 5.95
C ASP A 45 -14.47 16.18 4.87
N ALA A 46 -13.18 16.18 4.49
CA ALA A 46 -12.67 17.03 3.42
C ALA A 46 -13.33 16.71 2.07
N LEU A 47 -13.47 15.44 1.73
CA LEU A 47 -14.17 15.00 0.51
C LEU A 47 -15.64 15.43 0.52
N ALA A 48 -16.35 15.19 1.61
CA ALA A 48 -17.75 15.60 1.75
C ALA A 48 -17.89 17.12 1.66
N LYS A 49 -16.97 17.89 2.23
CA LYS A 49 -16.96 19.35 2.16
C LYS A 49 -16.87 19.87 0.72
N VAL A 50 -16.12 19.21 -0.16
CA VAL A 50 -16.08 19.56 -1.60
C VAL A 50 -17.48 19.43 -2.22
N VAL A 51 -18.20 18.35 -1.93
CA VAL A 51 -19.56 18.12 -2.44
C VAL A 51 -20.56 19.12 -1.85
N VAL A 52 -20.48 19.35 -0.54
CA VAL A 52 -21.33 20.29 0.20
C VAL A 52 -21.19 21.72 -0.33
N ILE A 53 -19.95 22.16 -0.62
CA ILE A 53 -19.67 23.49 -1.19
C ILE A 53 -20.24 23.63 -2.61
N ALA A 54 -20.24 22.54 -3.40
CA ALA A 54 -20.79 22.55 -4.75
C ALA A 54 -22.33 22.68 -4.77
N GLU A 55 -23.03 22.26 -3.71
CA GLU A 55 -24.49 22.27 -3.60
C GLU A 55 -24.97 23.01 -2.32
N PRO A 56 -24.76 24.34 -2.24
CA PRO A 56 -25.04 25.11 -1.03
C PRO A 56 -26.54 25.13 -0.68
N ALA A 57 -27.44 25.09 -1.67
CA ALA A 57 -28.88 25.07 -1.43
C ALA A 57 -29.33 23.83 -0.63
N ILE A 58 -28.73 22.67 -0.92
CA ILE A 58 -29.01 21.41 -0.22
C ILE A 58 -28.49 21.49 1.20
N THR A 59 -27.25 21.96 1.35
CA THR A 59 -26.61 22.18 2.66
C THR A 59 -27.44 23.10 3.57
N LEU A 60 -27.93 24.22 3.02
CA LEU A 60 -28.77 25.17 3.75
C LEU A 60 -30.11 24.55 4.17
N ASN A 61 -30.69 23.67 3.33
CA ASN A 61 -31.95 22.98 3.65
C ASN A 61 -31.76 21.88 4.73
N LEU A 62 -30.63 21.17 4.72
CA LEU A 62 -30.28 20.22 5.79
C LEU A 62 -30.11 20.90 7.15
N GLY A 63 -29.56 22.12 7.16
CA GLY A 63 -29.22 22.85 8.37
C GLY A 63 -28.11 22.17 9.19
N THR A 64 -27.80 22.75 10.35
CA THR A 64 -26.69 22.29 11.21
C THR A 64 -26.85 20.84 11.66
N SER A 65 -28.05 20.46 12.11
CA SER A 65 -28.33 19.10 12.59
C SER A 65 -28.17 18.04 11.50
N GLY A 66 -28.58 18.36 10.28
CA GLY A 66 -28.41 17.50 9.11
C GLY A 66 -26.94 17.31 8.74
N VAL A 67 -26.16 18.39 8.74
CA VAL A 67 -24.70 18.33 8.49
C VAL A 67 -23.96 17.57 9.61
N GLU A 68 -24.35 17.73 10.87
CA GLU A 68 -23.80 16.97 11.99
C GLU A 68 -24.10 15.47 11.88
N GLN A 69 -25.32 15.11 11.46
CA GLN A 69 -25.66 13.72 11.17
C GLN A 69 -24.80 13.16 10.03
N LEU A 70 -24.71 13.90 8.91
CA LEU A 70 -23.88 13.52 7.76
C LEU A 70 -22.43 13.23 8.18
N ARG A 71 -21.83 14.11 8.97
CA ARG A 71 -20.46 13.96 9.48
C ARG A 71 -20.31 12.73 10.37
N ARG A 72 -21.28 12.44 11.23
CA ARG A 72 -21.27 11.23 12.07
C ARG A 72 -21.35 9.96 11.23
N GLU A 73 -22.18 9.94 10.20
CA GLU A 73 -22.29 8.78 9.30
C GLU A 73 -20.98 8.55 8.53
N LEU A 74 -20.36 9.60 8.00
CA LEU A 74 -19.05 9.53 7.33
C LEU A 74 -17.93 9.08 8.28
N ALA A 75 -17.90 9.60 9.51
CA ALA A 75 -16.95 9.15 10.53
C ALA A 75 -17.15 7.66 10.89
N GLY A 76 -18.40 7.18 10.90
CA GLY A 76 -18.71 5.76 11.07
C GLY A 76 -18.15 4.89 9.95
N VAL A 77 -18.26 5.35 8.69
CA VAL A 77 -17.63 4.69 7.53
C VAL A 77 -16.12 4.68 7.66
N ALA A 78 -15.50 5.84 7.96
CA ALA A 78 -14.06 5.94 8.15
C ALA A 78 -13.54 4.98 9.23
N HIS A 79 -14.23 4.89 10.37
CA HIS A 79 -13.84 3.99 11.45
C HIS A 79 -13.92 2.52 11.02
N ARG A 80 -15.05 2.10 10.45
CA ARG A 80 -15.26 0.71 10.02
C ARG A 80 -14.27 0.30 8.94
N GLU A 81 -14.11 1.12 7.89
CA GLU A 81 -13.18 0.80 6.80
C GLU A 81 -11.72 0.94 7.23
N GLY A 82 -11.40 1.83 8.18
CA GLY A 82 -10.08 1.89 8.80
C GLY A 82 -9.73 0.62 9.56
N THR A 83 -10.67 0.05 10.33
CA THR A 83 -10.48 -1.25 10.99
C THR A 83 -10.33 -2.40 9.99
N HIS A 84 -11.14 -2.42 8.93
CA HIS A 84 -11.01 -3.42 7.87
C HIS A 84 -9.66 -3.32 7.16
N LEU A 85 -9.21 -2.10 6.84
CA LEU A 85 -7.94 -1.87 6.15
C LEU A 85 -6.76 -2.41 6.99
N ARG A 86 -6.75 -2.14 8.30
CA ARG A 86 -5.74 -2.70 9.23
C ARG A 86 -5.72 -4.22 9.24
N SER A 87 -6.89 -4.83 9.19
CA SER A 87 -7.01 -6.30 9.17
C SER A 87 -6.60 -6.90 7.83
N ALA A 88 -6.74 -6.15 6.74
CA ALA A 88 -6.44 -6.59 5.37
C ALA A 88 -4.98 -6.40 4.97
N VAL A 89 -4.10 -5.87 5.83
CA VAL A 89 -2.70 -5.53 5.47
C VAL A 89 -1.96 -6.70 4.80
N GLY A 90 -2.17 -7.95 5.22
CA GLY A 90 -1.53 -9.12 4.60
C GLY A 90 -2.19 -9.59 3.30
N ASP A 91 -3.43 -9.19 3.04
CA ASP A 91 -4.23 -9.59 1.87
C ASP A 91 -4.22 -8.54 0.75
N LEU A 92 -3.64 -7.37 1.01
CA LEU A 92 -3.47 -6.34 0.01
C LEU A 92 -2.43 -6.79 -1.02
N ASP A 93 -2.72 -6.50 -2.29
CA ASP A 93 -1.86 -6.84 -3.41
C ASP A 93 -0.68 -5.86 -3.48
N TRP A 94 0.29 -6.03 -2.59
CA TRP A 94 1.52 -5.24 -2.53
C TRP A 94 2.54 -5.68 -3.58
N ASN A 95 2.08 -5.89 -4.81
CA ASN A 95 3.02 -6.06 -5.89
C ASN A 95 3.61 -4.68 -6.17
N GLU A 96 4.95 -4.58 -6.16
CA GLU A 96 5.78 -3.67 -6.97
C GLU A 96 6.76 -2.76 -6.17
N GLU A 97 7.98 -2.62 -6.70
CA GLU A 97 9.06 -1.74 -6.20
C GLU A 97 8.75 -0.23 -6.20
N HIS A 98 7.67 0.21 -6.86
CA HIS A 98 7.45 1.63 -7.17
C HIS A 98 6.33 2.24 -6.33
N GLU A 99 6.55 3.44 -5.80
CA GLU A 99 5.56 4.20 -5.00
C GLU A 99 4.20 4.38 -5.70
N ALA A 100 4.21 4.61 -7.01
CA ALA A 100 3.00 4.78 -7.81
C ALA A 100 2.08 3.54 -7.78
N ASN A 101 2.66 2.37 -7.53
CA ASN A 101 1.94 1.11 -7.48
C ASN A 101 1.33 0.86 -6.11
N ILE A 102 2.06 1.22 -5.04
CA ILE A 102 1.53 1.27 -3.68
C ILE A 102 0.29 2.20 -3.61
N ALA A 103 0.41 3.39 -4.19
CA ALA A 103 -0.69 4.34 -4.28
C ALA A 103 -1.89 3.77 -5.08
N ARG A 104 -1.63 2.97 -6.12
CA ARG A 104 -2.67 2.28 -6.90
C ARG A 104 -3.38 1.21 -6.06
N THR A 105 -2.64 0.35 -5.35
CA THR A 105 -3.21 -0.70 -4.49
C THR A 105 -4.09 -0.11 -3.40
N MET A 106 -3.57 0.88 -2.67
CA MET A 106 -4.33 1.60 -1.65
C MET A 106 -5.53 2.31 -2.27
N GLY A 107 -5.34 2.96 -3.40
CA GLY A 107 -6.40 3.67 -4.08
C GLY A 107 -7.53 2.79 -4.57
N LYS A 108 -7.21 1.60 -5.07
CA LYS A 108 -8.19 0.60 -5.47
C LYS A 108 -9.00 0.13 -4.26
N TYR A 109 -8.33 -0.25 -3.17
CA TYR A 109 -9.01 -0.66 -1.94
C TYR A 109 -9.98 0.41 -1.44
N LEU A 110 -9.51 1.66 -1.32
CA LEU A 110 -10.33 2.77 -0.82
C LEU A 110 -11.49 3.08 -1.78
N SER A 111 -11.24 3.02 -3.09
CA SER A 111 -12.29 3.24 -4.10
C SER A 111 -13.37 2.18 -4.01
N ASP A 112 -13.01 0.91 -3.96
CA ASP A 112 -13.96 -0.21 -4.01
C ASP A 112 -14.79 -0.32 -2.72
N ARG A 113 -14.26 0.11 -1.57
CA ARG A 113 -14.93 -0.06 -0.28
C ARG A 113 -15.55 1.22 0.30
N ILE A 114 -14.86 2.35 0.19
CA ILE A 114 -15.29 3.59 0.86
C ILE A 114 -16.21 4.42 -0.03
N ILE A 115 -15.87 4.58 -1.32
CA ILE A 115 -16.59 5.49 -2.22
C ILE A 115 -18.09 5.11 -2.36
N PRO A 116 -18.48 3.83 -2.49
CA PRO A 116 -19.90 3.45 -2.57
C PRO A 116 -20.70 3.93 -1.37
N ASP A 117 -20.14 3.80 -0.15
CA ASP A 117 -20.82 4.21 1.07
C ASP A 117 -20.88 5.72 1.24
N VAL A 118 -19.79 6.42 0.93
CA VAL A 118 -19.76 7.89 0.94
C VAL A 118 -20.78 8.45 -0.04
N LYS A 119 -20.82 7.90 -1.26
CA LYS A 119 -21.80 8.26 -2.29
C LYS A 119 -23.22 8.00 -1.83
N ARG A 120 -23.49 6.82 -1.25
CA ARG A 120 -24.81 6.49 -0.70
C ARG A 120 -25.24 7.49 0.37
N ILE A 121 -24.38 7.80 1.33
CA ILE A 121 -24.67 8.74 2.42
C ILE A 121 -24.98 10.14 1.88
N LEU A 122 -24.14 10.66 0.98
CA LEU A 122 -24.35 11.98 0.38
C LEU A 122 -25.63 12.03 -0.47
N THR A 123 -25.91 11.00 -1.27
CA THR A 123 -27.13 10.93 -2.07
C THR A 123 -28.39 10.83 -1.20
N LEU A 124 -28.37 10.10 -0.08
CA LEU A 124 -29.47 10.05 0.88
C LEU A 124 -29.72 11.41 1.55
N ALA A 125 -28.67 12.21 1.75
CA ALA A 125 -28.78 13.59 2.21
C ALA A 125 -29.24 14.57 1.09
N GLY A 126 -29.45 14.08 -0.14
CA GLY A 126 -29.96 14.84 -1.27
C GLY A 126 -28.90 15.35 -2.24
N TYR A 127 -27.60 15.20 -1.93
CA TYR A 127 -26.52 15.69 -2.80
C TYR A 127 -26.49 14.91 -4.11
N THR A 128 -26.70 15.62 -5.21
CA THR A 128 -26.76 15.03 -6.55
C THR A 128 -25.37 14.90 -7.17
N SER A 129 -24.43 15.80 -6.84
CA SER A 129 -23.05 15.74 -7.34
C SER A 129 -22.29 14.52 -6.81
N ALA A 130 -22.77 13.92 -5.72
CA ALA A 130 -22.24 12.67 -5.20
C ALA A 130 -22.28 11.53 -6.22
N VAL A 131 -23.20 11.56 -7.20
CA VAL A 131 -23.25 10.53 -8.25
C VAL A 131 -22.02 10.53 -9.14
N HIS A 132 -21.32 11.67 -9.21
CA HIS A 132 -20.10 11.84 -9.99
C HIS A 132 -18.84 11.39 -9.25
N LEU A 133 -18.92 11.00 -7.98
CA LEU A 133 -17.85 10.23 -7.33
C LEU A 133 -17.76 8.88 -8.07
N ARG A 134 -16.87 8.77 -9.06
CA ARG A 134 -16.68 7.58 -9.89
C ARG A 134 -15.47 6.78 -9.43
N GLU A 135 -15.64 5.46 -9.52
CA GLU A 135 -14.58 4.46 -9.51
C GLU A 135 -13.78 4.58 -10.82
N SER A 136 -12.49 4.93 -10.73
CA SER A 136 -11.48 4.58 -11.73
C SER A 136 -11.82 4.88 -13.21
N THR A 137 -11.79 6.15 -13.63
CA THR A 137 -11.43 6.49 -15.03
C THR A 137 -10.54 7.74 -15.07
N PRO A 138 -9.61 7.86 -16.03
CA PRO A 138 -8.59 8.92 -16.05
C PRO A 138 -9.11 10.28 -16.55
N ASP A 139 -10.43 10.46 -16.74
CA ASP A 139 -10.97 11.69 -17.29
C ASP A 139 -11.19 12.77 -16.22
N TYR A 140 -10.55 13.90 -16.48
CA TYR A 140 -10.43 15.12 -15.68
C TYR A 140 -11.77 15.84 -15.45
N ASN A 141 -12.56 15.36 -14.49
CA ASN A 141 -13.61 16.18 -13.85
C ASN A 141 -13.16 16.53 -12.43
N GLU A 142 -13.22 17.82 -12.05
CA GLU A 142 -12.61 18.37 -10.84
C GLU A 142 -13.13 17.74 -9.52
N VAL A 143 -14.42 17.35 -9.47
CA VAL A 143 -15.02 16.66 -8.30
C VAL A 143 -14.55 15.20 -8.21
N ILE A 144 -14.25 14.57 -9.36
CA ILE A 144 -13.76 13.19 -9.45
C ILE A 144 -12.29 13.11 -9.01
N TYR A 145 -11.50 14.10 -9.39
CA TYR A 145 -10.09 14.20 -9.00
C TYR A 145 -9.92 14.42 -7.49
N ALA A 146 -10.85 15.13 -6.84
CA ALA A 146 -10.83 15.32 -5.40
C ALA A 146 -10.91 14.00 -4.62
N GLY A 147 -11.75 13.05 -5.04
CA GLY A 147 -11.89 11.75 -4.35
C GLY A 147 -10.58 10.96 -4.27
N LYS A 148 -9.89 10.79 -5.39
CA LYS A 148 -8.62 10.06 -5.43
C LYS A 148 -7.49 10.81 -4.71
N THR A 149 -7.38 12.12 -4.95
CA THR A 149 -6.29 12.94 -4.39
C THR A 149 -6.45 13.21 -2.89
N LEU A 150 -7.68 13.23 -2.38
CA LEU A 150 -7.95 13.44 -0.95
C LEU A 150 -7.86 12.13 -0.15
N LEU A 151 -8.06 10.97 -0.78
CA LEU A 151 -7.99 9.67 -0.12
C LEU A 151 -6.59 9.03 -0.20
N ILE A 152 -5.78 9.36 -1.20
CA ILE A 152 -4.47 8.74 -1.46
C ILE A 152 -3.45 9.86 -1.64
N PHE A 153 -2.39 9.86 -0.83
CA PHE A 153 -1.24 10.75 -1.03
C PHE A 153 0.00 9.91 -1.32
N GLU A 154 0.58 10.09 -2.50
CA GLU A 154 1.83 9.44 -2.89
C GLU A 154 2.96 9.72 -1.90
N ARG A 155 2.94 10.90 -1.25
CA ARG A 155 3.91 11.30 -0.22
C ARG A 155 3.93 10.43 1.04
N ASP A 156 2.89 9.62 1.27
CA ASP A 156 2.77 8.77 2.47
C ASP A 156 3.47 7.41 2.28
N TYR A 157 3.96 7.11 1.08
CA TYR A 157 4.52 5.81 0.70
C TYR A 157 6.06 5.69 0.57
N PRO A 158 6.90 6.75 0.65
CA PRO A 158 8.35 6.59 0.50
C PRO A 158 8.98 5.53 1.43
N PRO A 159 8.65 5.46 2.74
CA PRO A 159 9.21 4.42 3.61
C PRO A 159 8.90 3.00 3.13
N LEU A 160 7.72 2.80 2.53
CA LEU A 160 7.30 1.50 2.01
C LEU A 160 8.01 1.17 0.69
N GLY A 161 8.15 2.15 -0.22
CA GLY A 161 8.94 2.01 -1.45
C GLY A 161 10.42 1.69 -1.17
N ASP A 162 11.00 2.34 -0.16
CA ASP A 162 12.36 2.06 0.31
C ASP A 162 12.49 0.63 0.85
N ALA A 163 11.51 0.16 1.64
CA ALA A 163 11.52 -1.20 2.19
C ALA A 163 11.41 -2.28 1.10
N PHE A 164 10.58 -2.07 0.07
CA PHE A 164 10.51 -2.95 -1.10
C PHE A 164 11.83 -2.98 -1.88
N SER A 165 12.42 -1.80 -2.12
CA SER A 165 13.70 -1.68 -2.81
C SER A 165 14.82 -2.38 -2.05
N GLU A 166 14.82 -2.32 -0.72
CA GLU A 166 15.79 -3.00 0.13
C GLU A 166 15.62 -4.53 0.07
N LEU A 167 14.39 -5.02 0.17
CA LEU A 167 14.08 -6.45 0.04
C LEU A 167 14.53 -7.00 -1.32
N PHE A 168 14.22 -6.31 -2.42
CA PHE A 168 14.62 -6.73 -3.76
C PHE A 168 16.15 -6.83 -3.91
N ARG A 169 16.89 -5.85 -3.36
CA ARG A 169 18.37 -5.89 -3.35
C ARG A 169 18.90 -7.06 -2.51
N ALA A 170 18.27 -7.35 -1.37
CA ALA A 170 18.64 -8.47 -0.51
C ALA A 170 18.40 -9.82 -1.23
N GLU A 171 17.25 -9.99 -1.88
CA GLU A 171 16.91 -11.20 -2.64
C GLU A 171 17.89 -11.43 -3.79
N HIS A 172 18.20 -10.38 -4.55
CA HIS A 172 19.17 -10.46 -5.63
C HIS A 172 20.60 -10.77 -5.11
N THR A 173 20.97 -10.27 -3.93
CA THR A 173 22.25 -10.61 -3.28
C THR A 173 22.29 -12.07 -2.84
N SER A 174 21.22 -12.57 -2.23
CA SER A 174 21.06 -13.99 -1.86
C SER A 174 21.14 -14.91 -3.07
N TRP A 175 20.46 -14.55 -4.17
CA TRP A 175 20.54 -15.29 -5.43
C TRP A 175 21.98 -15.38 -5.97
N ARG A 176 22.74 -14.27 -5.96
CA ARG A 176 24.15 -14.28 -6.37
C ARG A 176 25.03 -15.12 -5.45
N ALA A 177 24.83 -15.02 -4.14
CA ALA A 177 25.58 -15.80 -3.17
C ALA A 177 25.32 -17.31 -3.33
N ARG A 178 24.08 -17.69 -3.64
CA ARG A 178 23.69 -19.07 -3.92
C ARG A 178 24.41 -19.61 -5.15
N GLN A 179 24.41 -18.86 -6.25
CA GLN A 179 25.15 -19.27 -7.46
C GLN A 179 26.65 -19.42 -7.21
N ALA A 180 27.26 -18.51 -6.44
CA ALA A 180 28.67 -18.60 -6.09
C ALA A 180 28.98 -19.83 -5.23
N HIS A 181 28.11 -20.16 -4.27
CA HIS A 181 28.26 -21.35 -3.44
C HIS A 181 28.07 -22.64 -4.24
N GLU A 182 27.06 -22.70 -5.11
CA GLU A 182 26.84 -23.84 -6.02
C GLU A 182 28.07 -24.07 -6.92
N LEU A 183 28.64 -23.00 -7.49
CA LEU A 183 29.83 -23.09 -8.30
C LEU A 183 31.05 -23.61 -7.50
N ALA A 184 31.27 -23.07 -6.30
CA ALA A 184 32.37 -23.52 -5.43
C ALA A 184 32.24 -25.00 -5.05
N CYS A 185 31.02 -25.46 -4.74
CA CYS A 185 30.74 -26.88 -4.49
C CYS A 185 31.03 -27.75 -5.71
N VAL A 186 30.66 -27.30 -6.92
CA VAL A 186 30.95 -28.03 -8.16
C VAL A 186 32.46 -28.12 -8.42
N GLU A 187 33.21 -27.03 -8.23
CA GLU A 187 34.66 -27.01 -8.38
C GLU A 187 35.34 -27.97 -7.38
N GLU A 188 34.93 -27.95 -6.11
CA GLU A 188 35.47 -28.85 -5.08
C GLU A 188 35.23 -30.34 -5.43
N VAL A 189 34.02 -30.69 -5.89
CA VAL A 189 33.70 -32.06 -6.33
C VAL A 189 34.50 -32.45 -7.57
N TRP A 190 34.65 -31.54 -8.53
CA TRP A 190 35.41 -31.78 -9.76
C TRP A 190 36.88 -32.04 -9.46
N ASP A 191 37.50 -31.20 -8.64
CA ASP A 191 38.90 -31.33 -8.23
C ASP A 191 39.14 -32.61 -7.42
N ALA A 192 38.23 -32.96 -6.50
CA ALA A 192 38.30 -34.21 -5.74
C ALA A 192 38.15 -35.47 -6.61
N SER A 193 37.45 -35.37 -7.76
CA SER A 193 37.23 -36.48 -8.69
C SER A 193 38.37 -36.68 -9.69
N THR A 194 39.27 -35.72 -9.83
CA THR A 194 40.39 -35.80 -10.77
C THR A 194 41.44 -36.77 -10.22
N PRO A 195 41.71 -37.91 -10.90
CA PRO A 195 42.70 -38.87 -10.41
C PRO A 195 44.06 -38.17 -10.32
N ALA A 196 44.67 -38.22 -9.13
CA ALA A 196 46.05 -37.78 -8.97
C ALA A 196 46.89 -38.59 -9.96
N ASN A 197 47.45 -37.92 -10.98
CA ASN A 197 48.39 -38.54 -11.90
C ASN A 197 49.46 -39.26 -11.08
N ARG A 198 49.38 -40.59 -11.07
CA ARG A 198 50.47 -41.51 -10.74
C ARG A 198 51.33 -41.70 -11.96
#